data_AF-A0A1Q3B1L3-F1
#
_entry.id   AF-A0A1Q3B1L3-F1
#
_cell.length_a   1.000
_cell.length_b   1.000
_cell.length_c   1.000
_cell.angle_alpha   90.00
_cell.angle_beta   90.00
_cell.angle_gamma   90.00
#
_symmetry.space_group_name_H-M   'P 1'
#
loop_
_entity.id
_entity.type
_entity.pdbx_description
1 polymer ?
#
loop_
_entity_poly.entity_id
_entity_poly.type
_entity_poly.pdbx_seq_one_letter_code
_entity_poly.pdbx_strand_id
1 'polypeptide(L)'
;MAKLWCFLCFIITSFFGLTKSVISLPEQIATPPLPILPLPSYSQLKWQQREIIMFLHFGVNTFTDSEWGTGHENPSIFNPVGLNANQWVSVATEAGIELMILTAKHHDGFCLWPSNYTDHSVIGSPWKNGHGDVVQELVNAAKAHGGVDVGLYLSPWDRHDRRYGKNLEYNEYYLAQLQELLRKYGSIREIWFDGAKGSNAPNMSYYFSDWFAMVKELQSSINIFSDAGPDVRWVGNENGFAGNMCWSTINRTLLSIGNGSIVEYYLNTGDPRGTDWLPAECDVSIRTGWFWHKSESPKKLSQLLEIYYNSVGRNCVLLLNVPPNTTGLISEMDVKRLREFRSAIDSIFVTNLAEKCSIKASSQRGGKGGGFGPEHVLDRDHLWTYWAPKDGDNEDHWIEFKGPVEGLAFNVIRIQEAIGLGQRIKRHEIYVNGKRVANGTTVGYKRLHRLQEGVAGAHIVRIKITESRGLPLISSIGLHFDPFWHPK
;
A
#
# COMPACT_ATOMS: atom_id res chain seq x y z
N MET A 1 102.61 -37.66 13.02
CA MET A 1 102.00 -38.93 13.49
C MET A 1 100.58 -38.61 13.89
N ALA A 2 99.50 -39.33 13.60
CA ALA A 2 99.15 -40.36 12.60
C ALA A 2 97.73 -40.83 12.99
N LYS A 3 96.72 -40.68 12.10
CA LYS A 3 95.35 -41.27 12.23
C LYS A 3 94.54 -40.75 13.44
N LEU A 4 93.20 -40.77 13.55
CA LEU A 4 92.00 -41.00 12.70
C LEU A 4 90.83 -40.21 13.41
N TRP A 5 89.60 -39.96 12.92
CA TRP A 5 88.83 -40.33 11.72
C TRP A 5 87.65 -39.32 11.51
N CYS A 6 86.99 -39.42 10.35
CA CYS A 6 85.56 -39.15 10.06
C CYS A 6 84.80 -37.84 10.41
N PHE A 7 84.38 -37.17 9.32
CA PHE A 7 83.15 -36.39 9.08
C PHE A 7 83.01 -34.96 9.63
N LEU A 8 83.49 -34.04 8.78
CA LEU A 8 83.13 -32.63 8.72
C LEU A 8 81.77 -32.45 8.00
N CYS A 9 81.03 -31.39 8.37
CA CYS A 9 79.99 -30.69 7.58
C CYS A 9 78.80 -31.49 7.00
N PHE A 10 77.57 -31.05 7.29
CA PHE A 10 76.78 -30.19 6.39
C PHE A 10 75.45 -29.78 7.08
N ILE A 11 75.12 -28.47 7.00
CA ILE A 11 73.77 -27.88 7.16
C ILE A 11 73.07 -27.99 8.53
N ILE A 12 73.19 -26.92 9.32
CA ILE A 12 72.20 -26.54 10.36
C ILE A 12 71.14 -25.65 9.70
N THR A 13 70.24 -26.21 8.88
CA THR A 13 68.98 -25.55 8.44
C THR A 13 67.87 -26.57 8.17
N SER A 14 67.33 -27.17 9.22
CA SER A 14 66.08 -27.94 9.15
C SER A 14 65.54 -28.21 10.56
N PHE A 15 64.67 -27.33 11.09
CA PHE A 15 63.59 -27.65 12.05
C PHE A 15 62.83 -26.38 12.51
N PHE A 16 62.40 -25.53 11.57
CA PHE A 16 61.35 -24.51 11.83
C PHE A 16 60.34 -24.45 10.69
N GLY A 17 59.93 -25.63 10.22
CA GLY A 17 58.69 -25.79 9.46
C GLY A 17 57.49 -25.61 10.38
N LEU A 18 57.25 -24.39 10.89
CA LEU A 18 55.98 -24.06 11.49
C LEU A 18 54.93 -24.10 10.37
N THR A 19 54.25 -25.24 10.25
CA THR A 19 52.96 -25.28 9.57
C THR A 19 52.06 -24.30 10.31
N LYS A 20 51.90 -23.09 9.76
CA LYS A 20 50.74 -22.26 10.05
C LYS A 20 49.54 -23.00 9.49
N SER A 21 49.07 -23.98 10.24
CA SER A 21 47.70 -24.45 10.18
C SER A 21 46.85 -23.23 10.53
N VAL A 22 46.50 -22.47 9.50
CA VAL A 22 45.44 -21.47 9.59
C VAL A 22 44.20 -22.29 9.87
N ILE A 23 43.88 -22.44 11.15
CA ILE A 23 42.55 -22.84 11.58
C ILE A 23 41.67 -21.69 11.10
N SER A 24 41.13 -21.82 9.89
CA SER A 24 40.03 -20.99 9.44
C SER A 24 38.87 -21.33 10.35
N LEU A 25 38.73 -20.56 11.43
CA LEU A 25 37.47 -20.48 12.16
C LEU A 25 36.39 -20.30 11.09
N PRO A 26 35.36 -21.17 11.04
CA PRO A 26 34.33 -21.05 10.02
C PRO A 26 33.76 -19.65 10.10
N GLU A 27 33.87 -18.90 8.99
CA GLU A 27 33.48 -17.49 8.95
C GLU A 27 31.99 -17.42 9.29
N GLN A 28 31.68 -16.83 10.44
CA GLN A 28 30.34 -16.87 10.99
C GLN A 28 29.42 -16.02 10.12
N ILE A 29 28.66 -16.69 9.26
CA ILE A 29 27.68 -16.06 8.36
C ILE A 29 26.79 -15.16 9.22
N ALA A 30 26.74 -13.88 8.86
CA ALA A 30 25.97 -12.91 9.61
C ALA A 30 24.48 -13.22 9.48
N THR A 31 23.78 -13.23 10.61
CA THR A 31 22.34 -13.48 10.64
C THR A 31 21.55 -12.19 10.42
N PRO A 32 20.30 -12.26 9.92
CA PRO A 32 19.39 -11.13 9.86
C PRO A 32 19.22 -10.40 11.21
N PRO A 33 19.03 -9.07 11.22
CA PRO A 33 18.56 -8.34 12.39
C PRO A 33 17.20 -8.86 12.86
N LEU A 34 16.97 -8.90 14.17
CA LEU A 34 15.67 -9.31 14.72
C LEU A 34 14.54 -8.40 14.20
N PRO A 35 13.33 -8.94 13.95
CA PRO A 35 12.16 -8.15 13.61
C PRO A 35 11.76 -7.21 14.76
N ILE A 36 11.15 -6.06 14.42
CA ILE A 36 10.52 -5.17 15.40
C ILE A 36 9.01 -5.31 15.26
N LEU A 37 8.35 -5.81 16.30
CA LEU A 37 6.90 -6.05 16.30
C LEU A 37 6.08 -4.75 16.34
N PRO A 38 4.81 -4.79 15.92
CA PRO A 38 4.16 -5.88 15.16
C PRO A 38 4.68 -5.95 13.70
N LEU A 39 4.38 -7.06 13.01
CA LEU A 39 4.75 -7.28 11.61
C LEU A 39 3.51 -7.27 10.70
N PRO A 40 3.64 -6.89 9.43
CA PRO A 40 2.59 -7.12 8.44
C PRO A 40 2.33 -8.61 8.24
N SER A 41 1.07 -8.97 8.03
CA SER A 41 0.70 -10.25 7.45
C SER A 41 1.14 -10.34 5.98
N TYR A 42 1.15 -11.55 5.42
CA TYR A 42 1.43 -11.74 4.00
C TYR A 42 0.40 -11.02 3.09
N SER A 43 -0.87 -10.98 3.48
CA SER A 43 -1.91 -10.26 2.72
C SER A 43 -1.76 -8.74 2.81
N GLN A 44 -1.31 -8.21 3.94
CA GLN A 44 -0.96 -6.79 4.08
C GLN A 44 0.29 -6.43 3.27
N LEU A 45 1.32 -7.29 3.22
CA LEU A 45 2.49 -7.08 2.35
C LEU A 45 2.06 -7.03 0.88
N LYS A 46 1.31 -8.03 0.38
CA LYS A 46 0.85 -8.06 -1.01
C LYS A 46 -0.01 -6.84 -1.35
N TRP A 47 -0.89 -6.42 -0.44
CA TRP A 47 -1.73 -5.23 -0.61
C TRP A 47 -0.90 -3.95 -0.69
N GLN A 48 0.07 -3.76 0.20
CA GLN A 48 0.94 -2.60 0.22
C GLN A 48 1.77 -2.49 -1.07
N GLN A 49 2.16 -3.62 -1.66
CA GLN A 49 2.89 -3.68 -2.94
C GLN A 49 2.12 -3.15 -4.15
N ARG A 50 0.79 -3.10 -4.10
CA ARG A 50 -0.04 -2.60 -5.21
C ARG A 50 0.09 -1.10 -5.41
N GLU A 51 0.31 -0.38 -4.31
CA GLU A 51 0.40 1.08 -4.20
C GLU A 51 -0.87 1.86 -4.59
N ILE A 52 -1.50 1.52 -5.72
CA ILE A 52 -2.77 2.09 -6.19
C ILE A 52 -3.76 0.95 -6.42
N ILE A 53 -4.95 1.10 -5.85
CA ILE A 53 -6.10 0.22 -6.05
C ILE A 53 -7.31 1.05 -6.48
N MET A 54 -8.31 0.43 -7.11
CA MET A 54 -9.48 1.14 -7.64
C MET A 54 -10.72 0.88 -6.80
N PHE A 55 -11.53 1.92 -6.58
CA PHE A 55 -12.90 1.77 -6.08
C PHE A 55 -13.90 2.02 -7.23
N LEU A 56 -15.02 1.30 -7.21
CA LEU A 56 -16.16 1.50 -8.11
C LEU A 56 -17.42 1.75 -7.28
N HIS A 57 -17.79 3.03 -7.09
CA HIS A 57 -19.13 3.40 -6.66
C HIS A 57 -20.10 3.33 -7.84
N PHE A 58 -21.03 2.38 -7.76
CA PHE A 58 -22.04 2.14 -8.79
C PHE A 58 -23.33 1.59 -8.16
N GLY A 59 -24.49 2.04 -8.64
CA GLY A 59 -25.78 1.62 -8.07
C GLY A 59 -26.92 2.57 -8.44
N VAL A 60 -28.04 2.50 -7.71
CA VAL A 60 -29.21 3.38 -7.92
C VAL A 60 -28.84 4.88 -7.87
N ASN A 61 -27.87 5.24 -7.04
CA ASN A 61 -27.35 6.61 -6.87
C ASN A 61 -26.76 7.20 -8.16
N THR A 62 -26.16 6.36 -9.02
CA THR A 62 -25.72 6.75 -10.37
C THR A 62 -26.89 7.20 -11.25
N PHE A 63 -28.10 6.65 -11.04
CA PHE A 63 -29.31 6.95 -11.82
C PHE A 63 -30.15 8.07 -11.21
N THR A 64 -30.05 8.33 -9.90
CA THR A 64 -30.70 9.46 -9.23
C THR A 64 -29.84 10.72 -9.16
N ASP A 65 -28.64 10.72 -9.75
CA ASP A 65 -27.66 11.82 -9.69
C ASP A 65 -27.40 12.26 -8.23
N SER A 66 -27.22 11.28 -7.33
CA SER A 66 -27.10 11.48 -5.88
C SER A 66 -25.85 10.80 -5.33
N GLU A 67 -25.27 11.34 -4.25
CA GLU A 67 -24.20 10.66 -3.51
C GLU A 67 -24.76 9.61 -2.54
N TRP A 68 -25.76 9.99 -1.74
CA TRP A 68 -26.40 9.14 -0.73
C TRP A 68 -27.88 8.95 -1.02
N GLY A 69 -28.23 7.82 -1.66
CA GLY A 69 -29.61 7.40 -1.87
C GLY A 69 -30.41 7.24 -0.58
N THR A 70 -31.73 7.29 -0.69
CA THR A 70 -32.68 7.38 0.42
C THR A 70 -33.01 6.05 1.09
N GLY A 71 -32.89 4.93 0.37
CA GLY A 71 -33.45 3.62 0.71
C GLY A 71 -34.86 3.39 0.18
N HIS A 72 -35.38 4.33 -0.63
CA HIS A 72 -36.72 4.28 -1.23
C HIS A 72 -36.68 4.39 -2.76
N GLU A 73 -35.48 4.33 -3.35
CA GLU A 73 -35.26 4.24 -4.78
C GLU A 73 -36.03 3.05 -5.36
N ASN A 74 -36.80 3.27 -6.42
CA ASN A 74 -37.50 2.18 -7.08
C ASN A 74 -36.45 1.36 -7.87
N PRO A 75 -36.30 0.03 -7.64
CA PRO A 75 -35.37 -0.81 -8.40
C PRO A 75 -35.49 -0.68 -9.93
N SER A 76 -36.63 -0.25 -10.45
CA SER A 76 -36.83 -0.02 -11.88
C SER A 76 -35.95 1.07 -12.51
N ILE A 77 -35.36 1.97 -11.71
CA ILE A 77 -34.43 3.00 -12.22
C ILE A 77 -33.04 2.42 -12.56
N PHE A 78 -32.67 1.29 -11.98
CA PHE A 78 -31.40 0.63 -12.23
C PHE A 78 -31.46 -0.12 -13.57
N ASN A 79 -30.96 0.48 -14.64
CA ASN A 79 -30.95 -0.15 -15.96
C ASN A 79 -29.72 0.18 -16.82
N PRO A 80 -28.50 -0.24 -16.42
CA PRO A 80 -27.28 -0.03 -17.22
C PRO A 80 -27.23 -0.99 -18.42
N VAL A 81 -27.95 -0.64 -19.48
CA VAL A 81 -28.05 -1.43 -20.72
C VAL A 81 -26.71 -1.66 -21.43
N GLY A 82 -25.71 -0.81 -21.17
CA GLY A 82 -24.35 -0.91 -21.72
C GLY A 82 -23.30 -1.43 -20.75
N LEU A 83 -23.68 -1.99 -19.60
CA LEU A 83 -22.74 -2.46 -18.58
C LEU A 83 -21.75 -3.47 -19.17
N ASN A 84 -20.47 -3.18 -19.02
CA ASN A 84 -19.40 -4.08 -19.44
C ASN A 84 -18.25 -4.06 -18.44
N ALA A 85 -18.28 -5.00 -17.49
CA ALA A 85 -17.23 -5.12 -16.48
C ALA A 85 -15.84 -5.44 -17.07
N ASN A 86 -15.75 -5.99 -18.30
CA ASN A 86 -14.46 -6.14 -18.98
C ASN A 86 -13.85 -4.77 -19.31
N GLN A 87 -14.66 -3.74 -19.63
CA GLN A 87 -14.15 -2.38 -19.83
C GLN A 87 -13.58 -1.81 -18.54
N TRP A 88 -14.22 -2.08 -17.39
CA TRP A 88 -13.72 -1.65 -16.08
C TRP A 88 -12.36 -2.31 -15.77
N VAL A 89 -12.26 -3.62 -15.98
CA VAL A 89 -11.02 -4.39 -15.75
C VAL A 89 -9.91 -3.99 -16.72
N SER A 90 -10.20 -3.79 -18.02
CA SER A 90 -9.20 -3.29 -18.98
C SER A 90 -8.68 -1.89 -18.59
N VAL A 91 -9.57 -0.99 -18.16
CA VAL A 91 -9.18 0.35 -17.69
C VAL A 91 -8.33 0.29 -16.42
N ALA A 92 -8.62 -0.62 -15.48
CA ALA A 92 -7.79 -0.85 -14.31
C ALA A 92 -6.40 -1.40 -14.68
N THR A 93 -6.33 -2.41 -15.55
CA THR A 93 -5.06 -2.96 -16.05
C THR A 93 -4.22 -1.89 -16.75
N GLU A 94 -4.82 -1.09 -17.65
CA GLU A 94 -4.13 0.00 -18.34
C GLU A 94 -3.64 1.12 -17.39
N ALA A 95 -4.28 1.26 -16.23
CA ALA A 95 -3.86 2.14 -15.14
C ALA A 95 -2.82 1.49 -14.20
N GLY A 96 -2.42 0.23 -14.43
CA GLY A 96 -1.50 -0.52 -13.58
C GLY A 96 -2.09 -0.93 -12.23
N ILE A 97 -3.41 -1.11 -12.15
CA ILE A 97 -4.13 -1.43 -10.92
C ILE A 97 -4.43 -2.92 -10.85
N GLU A 98 -4.05 -3.55 -9.74
CA GLU A 98 -4.17 -5.00 -9.51
C GLU A 98 -5.28 -5.41 -8.52
N LEU A 99 -6.03 -4.45 -7.97
CA LEU A 99 -7.18 -4.70 -7.09
C LEU A 99 -8.29 -3.68 -7.37
N MET A 100 -9.50 -4.19 -7.60
CA MET A 100 -10.71 -3.39 -7.80
C MET A 100 -11.74 -3.72 -6.73
N ILE A 101 -12.20 -2.73 -5.97
CA ILE A 101 -13.27 -2.85 -4.97
C ILE A 101 -14.58 -2.33 -5.60
N LEU A 102 -15.68 -3.09 -5.47
CA LEU A 102 -17.01 -2.68 -5.95
C LEU A 102 -17.96 -2.45 -4.78
N THR A 103 -18.78 -1.39 -4.82
CA THR A 103 -19.90 -1.19 -3.90
C THR A 103 -21.02 -2.18 -4.15
N ALA A 104 -20.90 -3.40 -3.60
CA ALA A 104 -21.91 -4.45 -3.75
C ALA A 104 -23.26 -4.04 -3.12
N LYS A 105 -23.23 -3.26 -2.03
CA LYS A 105 -24.37 -2.55 -1.44
C LYS A 105 -23.90 -1.23 -0.85
N HIS A 106 -24.49 -0.10 -1.22
CA HIS A 106 -24.22 1.21 -0.63
C HIS A 106 -25.25 1.55 0.48
N HIS A 107 -25.17 2.72 1.12
CA HIS A 107 -26.03 3.12 2.25
C HIS A 107 -27.54 3.03 1.96
N ASP A 108 -27.94 3.27 0.72
CA ASP A 108 -29.32 3.08 0.21
C ASP A 108 -29.82 1.63 0.35
N GLY A 109 -28.93 0.64 0.49
CA GLY A 109 -29.29 -0.76 0.72
C GLY A 109 -29.53 -1.56 -0.57
N PHE A 110 -29.45 -0.93 -1.76
CA PHE A 110 -29.67 -1.64 -3.02
C PHE A 110 -28.51 -2.61 -3.31
N CYS A 111 -28.83 -3.90 -3.44
CA CYS A 111 -27.82 -4.95 -3.65
C CYS A 111 -27.56 -5.18 -5.15
N LEU A 112 -26.30 -5.06 -5.58
CA LEU A 112 -25.86 -5.27 -6.97
C LEU A 112 -25.79 -6.74 -7.43
N TRP A 113 -26.14 -7.67 -6.54
CA TRP A 113 -26.23 -9.10 -6.79
C TRP A 113 -27.63 -9.62 -6.40
N PRO A 114 -28.09 -10.75 -6.96
CA PRO A 114 -29.37 -11.36 -6.60
C PRO A 114 -29.28 -12.00 -5.20
N SER A 115 -29.45 -11.16 -4.18
CA SER A 115 -29.42 -11.59 -2.78
C SER A 115 -30.68 -12.39 -2.43
N ASN A 116 -30.51 -13.53 -1.76
CA ASN A 116 -31.64 -14.31 -1.25
C ASN A 116 -32.38 -13.64 -0.08
N TYR A 117 -31.87 -12.53 0.45
CA TYR A 117 -32.30 -11.93 1.72
C TYR A 117 -32.96 -10.55 1.59
N THR A 118 -33.07 -10.01 0.36
CA THR A 118 -33.80 -8.76 0.07
C THR A 118 -34.22 -8.66 -1.40
N ASP A 119 -35.46 -8.23 -1.64
CA ASP A 119 -35.97 -7.90 -2.98
C ASP A 119 -35.47 -6.53 -3.48
N HIS A 120 -34.87 -5.72 -2.60
CA HIS A 120 -34.23 -4.44 -2.96
C HIS A 120 -32.83 -4.70 -3.51
N SER A 121 -32.81 -5.34 -4.66
CA SER A 121 -31.63 -5.79 -5.39
C SER A 121 -31.88 -5.74 -6.89
N VAL A 122 -30.86 -6.10 -7.67
CA VAL A 122 -30.96 -6.29 -9.13
C VAL A 122 -32.12 -7.18 -9.58
N ILE A 123 -32.64 -8.07 -8.72
CA ILE A 123 -33.84 -8.90 -8.99
C ILE A 123 -35.06 -8.04 -9.30
N GLY A 124 -35.25 -6.92 -8.58
CA GLY A 124 -36.36 -5.99 -8.79
C GLY A 124 -36.18 -5.06 -10.00
N SER A 125 -35.04 -5.12 -10.69
CA SER A 125 -34.69 -4.18 -11.76
C SER A 125 -34.97 -4.75 -13.17
N PRO A 126 -35.25 -3.90 -14.18
CA PRO A 126 -35.39 -4.34 -15.57
C PRO A 126 -34.05 -4.78 -16.18
N TRP A 127 -32.92 -4.46 -15.54
CA TRP A 127 -31.60 -4.80 -16.05
C TRP A 127 -31.45 -6.31 -16.20
N LYS A 128 -31.14 -6.76 -17.42
CA LYS A 128 -31.11 -8.19 -17.81
C LYS A 128 -32.36 -8.96 -17.36
N ASN A 129 -33.53 -8.31 -17.40
CA ASN A 129 -34.82 -8.85 -16.98
C ASN A 129 -34.82 -9.39 -15.53
N GLY A 130 -34.13 -8.72 -14.60
CA GLY A 130 -34.02 -9.14 -13.20
C GLY A 130 -33.03 -10.30 -12.95
N HIS A 131 -32.31 -10.76 -13.97
CA HIS A 131 -31.33 -11.86 -13.89
C HIS A 131 -29.87 -11.36 -13.96
N GLY A 132 -29.64 -10.05 -13.81
CA GLY A 132 -28.30 -9.47 -13.79
C GLY A 132 -27.58 -9.68 -12.46
N ASP A 133 -26.25 -9.69 -12.49
CA ASP A 133 -25.38 -9.78 -11.30
C ASP A 133 -24.07 -9.03 -11.59
N VAL A 134 -23.94 -7.82 -11.07
CA VAL A 134 -22.76 -6.96 -11.33
C VAL A 134 -21.51 -7.54 -10.66
N VAL A 135 -21.68 -8.16 -9.48
CA VAL A 135 -20.59 -8.79 -8.73
C VAL A 135 -20.03 -9.98 -9.52
N GLN A 136 -20.90 -10.83 -10.06
CA GLN A 136 -20.50 -11.95 -10.90
C GLN A 136 -19.82 -11.51 -12.20
N GLU A 137 -20.29 -10.43 -12.82
CA GLU A 137 -19.69 -9.89 -14.05
C GLU A 137 -18.29 -9.30 -13.81
N LEU A 138 -18.09 -8.56 -12.72
CA LEU A 138 -16.76 -8.07 -12.34
C LEU A 138 -15.80 -9.22 -12.03
N VAL A 139 -16.22 -10.19 -11.22
CA VAL A 139 -15.38 -11.35 -10.88
C VAL A 139 -15.04 -12.19 -12.10
N ASN A 140 -15.98 -12.38 -13.03
CA ASN A 140 -15.72 -13.08 -14.28
C ASN A 140 -14.74 -12.32 -15.18
N ALA A 141 -14.90 -11.01 -15.32
CA ALA A 141 -13.99 -10.16 -16.10
C ALA A 141 -12.57 -10.16 -15.53
N ALA A 142 -12.43 -9.97 -14.20
CA ALA A 142 -11.14 -9.96 -13.52
C ALA A 142 -10.43 -11.32 -13.63
N LYS A 143 -11.17 -12.42 -13.45
CA LYS A 143 -10.65 -13.79 -13.63
C LYS A 143 -10.26 -14.09 -15.08
N ALA A 144 -11.03 -13.62 -16.06
CA ALA A 144 -10.76 -13.85 -17.47
C ALA A 144 -9.53 -13.06 -17.97
N HIS A 145 -9.33 -11.85 -17.45
CA HIS A 145 -8.16 -11.04 -17.74
C HIS A 145 -6.89 -11.58 -17.05
N GLY A 146 -7.00 -11.96 -15.77
CA GLY A 146 -5.87 -12.29 -14.91
C GLY A 146 -5.08 -11.05 -14.45
N GLY A 147 -4.38 -11.17 -13.32
CA GLY A 147 -3.59 -10.07 -12.74
C GLY A 147 -4.38 -9.03 -11.93
N VAL A 148 -5.71 -8.97 -12.09
CA VAL A 148 -6.59 -8.12 -11.27
C VAL A 148 -7.35 -8.97 -10.26
N ASP A 149 -7.13 -8.71 -8.98
CA ASP A 149 -7.91 -9.26 -7.86
C ASP A 149 -9.18 -8.40 -7.61
N VAL A 150 -10.21 -8.96 -6.94
CA VAL A 150 -11.46 -8.25 -6.61
C VAL A 150 -11.63 -8.09 -5.10
N GLY A 151 -12.11 -6.92 -4.69
CA GLY A 151 -12.62 -6.61 -3.36
C GLY A 151 -14.09 -6.18 -3.41
N LEU A 152 -14.76 -6.14 -2.26
CA LEU A 152 -16.17 -5.77 -2.16
C LEU A 152 -16.42 -4.83 -0.97
N TYR A 153 -17.16 -3.76 -1.21
CA TYR A 153 -17.73 -2.91 -0.17
C TYR A 153 -19.17 -3.35 0.10
N LEU A 154 -19.52 -3.43 1.39
CA LEU A 154 -20.86 -3.77 1.85
C LEU A 154 -21.24 -2.81 2.98
N SER A 155 -22.03 -1.76 2.70
CA SER A 155 -22.36 -0.74 3.70
C SER A 155 -22.96 -1.34 4.98
N PRO A 156 -22.34 -1.14 6.16
CA PRO A 156 -22.94 -1.51 7.44
C PRO A 156 -24.21 -0.72 7.73
N TRP A 157 -24.25 0.57 7.40
CA TRP A 157 -25.47 1.38 7.43
C TRP A 157 -26.40 0.98 6.27
N ASP A 158 -27.67 0.71 6.57
CA ASP A 158 -28.69 0.42 5.57
C ASP A 158 -29.90 1.30 5.81
N ARG A 159 -30.34 2.01 4.76
CA ARG A 159 -31.48 2.93 4.79
C ARG A 159 -32.78 2.28 4.30
N HIS A 160 -32.70 1.09 3.72
CA HIS A 160 -33.85 0.35 3.20
C HIS A 160 -34.35 -0.71 4.19
N ASP A 161 -33.44 -1.50 4.76
CA ASP A 161 -33.82 -2.73 5.44
C ASP A 161 -34.50 -2.48 6.79
N ARG A 162 -35.71 -3.04 6.95
CA ARG A 162 -36.55 -2.89 8.16
C ARG A 162 -35.99 -3.58 9.40
N ARG A 163 -34.92 -4.37 9.28
CA ARG A 163 -34.16 -4.91 10.40
C ARG A 163 -33.17 -3.88 10.94
N TYR A 164 -32.75 -2.87 10.16
CA TYR A 164 -31.76 -1.90 10.61
C TYR A 164 -32.22 -1.16 11.88
N GLY A 165 -31.37 -1.16 12.92
CA GLY A 165 -31.70 -0.71 14.26
C GLY A 165 -32.26 -1.80 15.20
N LYS A 166 -32.52 -3.00 14.69
CA LYS A 166 -32.75 -4.21 15.48
C LYS A 166 -31.46 -5.02 15.49
N ASN A 167 -30.75 -4.95 16.61
CA ASN A 167 -29.36 -5.40 16.67
C ASN A 167 -29.17 -6.85 16.21
N LEU A 168 -29.92 -7.82 16.74
CA LEU A 168 -29.72 -9.22 16.38
C LEU A 168 -30.08 -9.48 14.91
N GLU A 169 -31.30 -9.10 14.51
CA GLU A 169 -31.86 -9.46 13.21
C GLU A 169 -31.13 -8.81 12.03
N TYR A 170 -30.61 -7.58 12.19
CA TYR A 170 -29.79 -6.96 11.16
C TYR A 170 -28.37 -7.54 11.11
N ASN A 171 -27.77 -7.91 12.25
CA ASN A 171 -26.50 -8.61 12.25
C ASN A 171 -26.62 -9.98 11.56
N GLU A 172 -27.67 -10.76 11.86
CA GLU A 172 -27.96 -12.04 11.19
C GLU A 172 -28.13 -11.87 9.67
N TYR A 173 -28.91 -10.87 9.23
CA TYR A 173 -29.07 -10.52 7.81
C TYR A 173 -27.73 -10.17 7.16
N TYR A 174 -26.95 -9.30 7.79
CA TYR A 174 -25.68 -8.83 7.26
C TYR A 174 -24.64 -9.96 7.15
N LEU A 175 -24.57 -10.83 8.16
CA LEU A 175 -23.77 -12.05 8.13
C LEU A 175 -24.21 -13.01 7.02
N ALA A 176 -25.52 -13.12 6.76
CA ALA A 176 -26.02 -13.93 5.66
C ALA A 176 -25.60 -13.36 4.29
N GLN A 177 -25.64 -12.02 4.10
CA GLN A 177 -25.11 -11.37 2.89
C GLN A 177 -23.60 -11.58 2.72
N LEU A 178 -22.80 -11.49 3.80
CA LEU A 178 -21.38 -11.82 3.77
C LEU A 178 -21.13 -13.27 3.34
N GLN A 179 -21.95 -14.24 3.78
CA GLN A 179 -21.84 -15.62 3.32
C GLN A 179 -22.16 -15.77 1.83
N GLU A 180 -23.11 -15.02 1.27
CA GLU A 180 -23.34 -15.02 -0.17
C GLU A 180 -22.12 -14.49 -0.93
N LEU A 181 -21.66 -13.30 -0.54
CA LEU A 181 -20.57 -12.59 -1.22
C LEU A 181 -19.23 -13.35 -1.15
N LEU A 182 -18.91 -13.93 0.01
CA LEU A 182 -17.60 -14.57 0.23
C LEU A 182 -17.57 -16.07 -0.08
N ARG A 183 -18.70 -16.71 -0.41
CA ARG A 183 -18.76 -18.11 -0.87
C ARG A 183 -19.07 -18.28 -2.36
N LYS A 184 -19.93 -17.43 -2.93
CA LYS A 184 -20.38 -17.60 -4.33
C LYS A 184 -19.35 -17.06 -5.33
N TYR A 185 -18.71 -15.92 -5.02
CA TYR A 185 -17.96 -15.12 -5.99
C TYR A 185 -16.43 -15.36 -6.00
N GLY A 186 -16.00 -16.58 -5.71
CA GLY A 186 -14.59 -16.97 -5.82
C GLY A 186 -13.69 -16.43 -4.71
N SER A 187 -12.52 -15.89 -5.08
CA SER A 187 -11.55 -15.36 -4.10
C SER A 187 -11.61 -13.84 -4.07
N ILE A 188 -12.13 -13.32 -2.95
CA ILE A 188 -12.18 -11.88 -2.66
C ILE A 188 -10.94 -11.53 -1.82
N ARG A 189 -10.24 -10.45 -2.18
CA ARG A 189 -8.99 -10.04 -1.51
C ARG A 189 -9.17 -8.93 -0.51
N GLU A 190 -10.26 -8.19 -0.59
CA GLU A 190 -10.57 -7.16 0.37
C GLU A 190 -12.07 -7.04 0.61
N ILE A 191 -12.46 -6.80 1.86
CA ILE A 191 -13.81 -6.36 2.19
C ILE A 191 -13.75 -5.04 2.97
N TRP A 192 -14.58 -4.08 2.54
CA TRP A 192 -14.58 -2.71 3.02
C TRP A 192 -15.83 -2.45 3.87
N PHE A 193 -15.63 -2.13 5.15
CA PHE A 193 -16.68 -1.85 6.12
C PHE A 193 -16.69 -0.38 6.53
N ASP A 194 -17.72 0.33 6.07
CA ASP A 194 -17.89 1.76 6.28
C ASP A 194 -18.24 2.14 7.73
N GLY A 195 -17.62 3.20 8.23
CA GLY A 195 -18.02 3.88 9.47
C GLY A 195 -19.14 4.91 9.27
N ALA A 196 -19.37 5.39 8.05
CA ALA A 196 -20.29 6.48 7.76
C ALA A 196 -21.75 6.14 8.12
N LYS A 197 -22.40 7.11 8.78
CA LYS A 197 -23.79 6.99 9.23
C LYS A 197 -24.44 8.36 9.37
N GLY A 198 -25.61 8.54 8.76
CA GLY A 198 -26.38 9.77 8.88
C GLY A 198 -26.85 10.04 10.32
N SER A 199 -26.87 11.31 10.72
CA SER A 199 -27.21 11.75 12.10
C SER A 199 -28.57 11.30 12.61
N ASN A 200 -29.53 11.06 11.72
CA ASN A 200 -30.90 10.60 12.04
C ASN A 200 -31.08 9.08 11.89
N ALA A 201 -30.02 8.32 11.62
CA ALA A 201 -30.12 6.87 11.41
C ALA A 201 -30.41 6.14 12.75
N PRO A 202 -31.25 5.09 12.77
CA PRO A 202 -31.56 4.32 13.97
C PRO A 202 -30.31 3.86 14.74
N ASN A 203 -30.37 3.87 16.07
CA ASN A 203 -29.31 3.29 16.90
C ASN A 203 -29.10 1.82 16.53
N MET A 204 -27.86 1.44 16.23
CA MET A 204 -27.49 0.12 15.72
C MET A 204 -26.12 -0.26 16.29
N SER A 205 -25.97 -1.49 16.76
CA SER A 205 -24.72 -2.04 17.29
C SER A 205 -24.26 -3.20 16.40
N TYR A 206 -23.23 -2.99 15.60
CA TYR A 206 -22.67 -4.00 14.71
C TYR A 206 -21.80 -5.00 15.48
N TYR A 207 -21.96 -6.29 15.20
CA TYR A 207 -21.19 -7.38 15.82
C TYR A 207 -19.88 -7.63 15.04
N PHE A 208 -19.09 -6.55 14.87
CA PHE A 208 -17.90 -6.56 14.02
C PHE A 208 -16.92 -7.71 14.32
N SER A 209 -16.76 -8.11 15.59
CA SER A 209 -15.94 -9.27 15.96
C SER A 209 -16.39 -10.56 15.26
N ASP A 210 -17.70 -10.83 15.23
CA ASP A 210 -18.28 -12.02 14.60
C ASP A 210 -18.22 -11.90 13.07
N TRP A 211 -18.43 -10.68 12.55
CA TRP A 211 -18.30 -10.38 11.13
C TRP A 211 -16.88 -10.68 10.64
N PHE A 212 -15.87 -10.16 11.34
CA PHE A 212 -14.46 -10.37 10.98
C PHE A 212 -14.03 -11.82 11.14
N ALA A 213 -14.50 -12.51 12.19
CA ALA A 213 -14.24 -13.94 12.39
C ALA A 213 -14.74 -14.78 11.20
N MET A 214 -16.00 -14.62 10.80
CA MET A 214 -16.54 -15.37 9.67
C MET A 214 -15.92 -14.94 8.33
N VAL A 215 -15.62 -13.66 8.13
CA VAL A 215 -14.89 -13.19 6.93
C VAL A 215 -13.55 -13.93 6.79
N LYS A 216 -12.79 -14.06 7.88
CA LYS A 216 -11.51 -14.79 7.89
C LYS A 216 -11.67 -16.31 7.78
N GLU A 217 -12.76 -16.88 8.28
CA GLU A 217 -13.09 -18.30 8.09
C GLU A 217 -13.38 -18.61 6.61
N LEU A 218 -14.20 -17.77 5.95
CA LEU A 218 -14.59 -17.95 4.55
C LEU A 218 -13.46 -17.61 3.57
N GLN A 219 -12.64 -16.60 3.86
CA GLN A 219 -11.58 -16.10 2.99
C GLN A 219 -10.33 -15.74 3.80
N SER A 220 -9.55 -16.72 4.25
CA SER A 220 -8.40 -16.51 5.15
C SER A 220 -7.31 -15.54 4.66
N SER A 221 -7.23 -15.30 3.34
CA SER A 221 -6.30 -14.36 2.71
C SER A 221 -6.84 -12.93 2.48
N ILE A 222 -8.10 -12.67 2.85
CA ILE A 222 -8.75 -11.37 2.67
C ILE A 222 -8.19 -10.32 3.65
N ASN A 223 -8.02 -9.09 3.19
CA ASN A 223 -7.85 -7.94 4.08
C ASN A 223 -9.22 -7.37 4.44
N ILE A 224 -9.37 -6.90 5.67
CA ILE A 224 -10.56 -6.22 6.14
C ILE A 224 -10.21 -4.76 6.42
N PHE A 225 -10.82 -3.86 5.65
CA PHE A 225 -10.83 -2.43 5.91
C PHE A 225 -11.98 -2.05 6.84
N SER A 226 -11.69 -1.14 7.78
CA SER A 226 -12.65 -0.19 8.35
C SER A 226 -11.89 1.02 8.89
N ASP A 227 -12.55 2.03 9.46
CA ASP A 227 -11.90 3.09 10.24
C ASP A 227 -10.83 2.57 11.24
N ALA A 228 -11.04 1.37 11.78
CA ALA A 228 -10.27 0.78 12.88
C ALA A 228 -9.68 -0.62 12.59
N GLY A 229 -9.69 -1.07 11.32
CA GLY A 229 -9.16 -2.39 10.93
C GLY A 229 -10.19 -3.52 10.88
N PRO A 230 -9.77 -4.79 11.06
CA PRO A 230 -8.53 -5.25 11.70
C PRO A 230 -7.28 -5.38 10.82
N ASP A 231 -7.36 -5.29 9.49
CA ASP A 231 -6.17 -5.42 8.63
C ASP A 231 -5.73 -4.10 7.97
N VAL A 232 -6.67 -3.23 7.60
CA VAL A 232 -6.38 -1.93 6.96
C VAL A 232 -7.21 -0.84 7.64
N ARG A 233 -6.63 0.35 7.85
CA ARG A 233 -7.34 1.50 8.42
C ARG A 233 -7.59 2.62 7.41
N TRP A 234 -8.65 3.37 7.66
CA TRP A 234 -8.83 4.70 7.07
C TRP A 234 -7.67 5.65 7.42
N VAL A 235 -7.25 6.52 6.50
CA VAL A 235 -6.22 7.54 6.74
C VAL A 235 -6.73 8.78 7.49
N GLY A 236 -8.02 8.86 7.80
CA GLY A 236 -8.61 9.99 8.51
C GLY A 236 -9.05 11.17 7.63
N ASN A 237 -9.12 10.99 6.30
CA ASN A 237 -9.73 11.96 5.36
C ASN A 237 -9.92 11.36 3.95
N GLU A 238 -10.95 11.82 3.24
CA GLU A 238 -11.27 11.45 1.85
C GLU A 238 -10.50 12.30 0.79
N ASN A 239 -9.48 13.07 1.19
CA ASN A 239 -8.62 13.78 0.23
C ASN A 239 -7.50 12.87 -0.31
N GLY A 240 -7.40 11.63 0.19
CA GLY A 240 -6.32 10.69 -0.12
C GLY A 240 -4.97 11.13 0.43
N PHE A 241 -4.93 11.89 1.53
CA PHE A 241 -3.70 12.47 2.08
C PHE A 241 -3.30 11.85 3.42
N ALA A 242 -2.15 11.19 3.46
CA ALA A 242 -1.50 10.75 4.69
C ALA A 242 -0.65 11.86 5.32
N GLY A 243 -0.48 11.77 6.64
CA GLY A 243 0.35 12.68 7.42
C GLY A 243 1.81 12.62 6.97
N ASN A 244 2.56 13.71 7.21
CA ASN A 244 4.00 13.72 6.93
C ASN A 244 4.75 12.62 7.68
N MET A 245 4.25 12.24 8.87
CA MET A 245 4.54 10.99 9.57
C MET A 245 3.36 10.05 9.35
N CYS A 246 3.61 8.80 8.98
CA CYS A 246 2.60 7.74 8.91
C CYS A 246 3.21 6.40 9.32
N TRP A 247 2.94 5.99 10.55
CA TRP A 247 3.23 4.64 11.04
C TRP A 247 2.18 3.66 10.55
N SER A 248 2.61 2.50 10.07
CA SER A 248 1.73 1.35 9.83
C SER A 248 1.31 0.70 11.15
N THR A 249 2.00 0.98 12.24
CA THR A 249 1.65 0.53 13.60
C THR A 249 0.64 1.46 14.26
N ILE A 250 -0.34 0.92 14.99
CA ILE A 250 -1.34 1.67 15.76
C ILE A 250 -1.78 0.85 16.99
N ASN A 251 -2.42 1.45 17.98
CA ASN A 251 -3.12 0.69 19.02
C ASN A 251 -4.63 0.66 18.72
N ARG A 252 -5.16 -0.50 18.33
CA ARG A 252 -6.58 -0.63 17.98
C ARG A 252 -7.52 -0.54 19.17
N THR A 253 -7.04 -0.71 20.41
CA THR A 253 -7.89 -0.53 21.61
C THR A 253 -8.25 0.94 21.87
N LEU A 254 -7.67 1.88 21.11
CA LEU A 254 -8.00 3.31 21.15
C LEU A 254 -8.94 3.74 20.01
N LEU A 255 -9.37 2.80 19.17
CA LEU A 255 -10.18 3.06 17.98
C LEU A 255 -11.56 2.41 18.10
N SER A 256 -12.55 2.99 17.41
CA SER A 256 -13.87 2.38 17.20
C SER A 256 -14.40 2.77 15.82
N ILE A 257 -15.05 1.82 15.15
CA ILE A 257 -15.58 2.01 13.79
C ILE A 257 -16.80 2.93 13.82
N GLY A 258 -16.92 3.84 12.85
CA GLY A 258 -17.94 4.90 12.84
C GLY A 258 -17.63 6.05 13.79
N ASN A 259 -16.38 6.16 14.24
CA ASN A 259 -15.92 7.20 15.16
C ASN A 259 -14.53 7.75 14.78
N GLY A 260 -14.10 7.52 13.53
CA GLY A 260 -12.80 7.99 13.02
C GLY A 260 -12.57 9.48 13.23
N SER A 261 -13.62 10.32 13.15
CA SER A 261 -13.55 11.77 13.31
C SER A 261 -13.03 12.26 14.68
N ILE A 262 -13.15 11.46 15.75
CA ILE A 262 -12.58 11.82 17.06
C ILE A 262 -11.06 11.60 17.11
N VAL A 263 -10.52 10.80 16.19
CA VAL A 263 -9.13 10.32 16.19
C VAL A 263 -8.42 10.49 14.84
N GLU A 264 -8.91 11.39 13.97
CA GLU A 264 -8.39 11.60 12.59
C GLU A 264 -6.86 11.76 12.57
N TYR A 265 -6.29 12.58 13.45
CA TYR A 265 -4.85 12.76 13.55
C TYR A 265 -4.10 11.47 13.89
N TYR A 266 -4.67 10.61 14.74
CA TYR A 266 -4.09 9.33 15.15
C TYR A 266 -4.19 8.29 14.02
N LEU A 267 -5.30 8.25 13.28
CA LEU A 267 -5.43 7.48 12.04
C LEU A 267 -4.45 7.96 10.96
N ASN A 268 -4.31 9.27 10.79
CA ASN A 268 -3.50 9.90 9.76
C ASN A 268 -1.99 9.73 10.00
N THR A 269 -1.55 9.63 11.26
CA THR A 269 -0.14 9.54 11.63
C THR A 269 0.32 8.18 12.19
N GLY A 270 -0.59 7.37 12.71
CA GLY A 270 -0.29 6.12 13.42
C GLY A 270 0.51 6.34 14.72
N ASP A 271 0.99 5.24 15.32
CA ASP A 271 1.68 5.24 16.60
C ASP A 271 2.97 4.40 16.56
N PRO A 272 4.16 4.96 16.85
CA PRO A 272 5.43 4.20 16.94
C PRO A 272 5.46 3.16 18.08
N ARG A 273 4.49 3.20 19.00
CA ARG A 273 4.27 2.24 20.09
C ARG A 273 3.01 1.39 19.88
N GLY A 274 2.39 1.47 18.70
CA GLY A 274 1.22 0.69 18.35
C GLY A 274 1.46 -0.82 18.46
N THR A 275 0.46 -1.53 18.97
CA THR A 275 0.45 -2.98 19.19
C THR A 275 0.04 -3.78 17.96
N ASP A 276 -0.68 -3.16 17.04
CA ASP A 276 -1.28 -3.77 15.85
C ASP A 276 -0.60 -3.23 14.59
N TRP A 277 -0.33 -4.10 13.60
CA TRP A 277 0.07 -3.66 12.27
C TRP A 277 -1.20 -3.44 11.44
N LEU A 278 -1.46 -2.18 11.11
CA LEU A 278 -2.70 -1.71 10.51
C LEU A 278 -2.40 -0.53 9.58
N PRO A 279 -1.82 -0.75 8.38
CA PRO A 279 -1.42 0.31 7.48
C PRO A 279 -2.62 1.13 7.00
N ALA A 280 -2.35 2.40 6.64
CA ALA A 280 -3.38 3.33 6.21
C ALA A 280 -3.65 3.23 4.71
N GLU A 281 -4.93 3.25 4.37
CA GLU A 281 -5.46 3.43 3.03
C GLU A 281 -5.93 4.87 2.86
N CYS A 282 -5.47 5.48 1.77
CA CYS A 282 -5.83 6.82 1.33
C CYS A 282 -6.92 6.72 0.27
N ASP A 283 -8.17 6.75 0.69
CA ASP A 283 -9.33 6.76 -0.17
C ASP A 283 -9.63 8.17 -0.71
N VAL A 284 -9.97 8.27 -2.00
CA VAL A 284 -10.36 9.52 -2.67
C VAL A 284 -11.00 9.25 -4.03
N SER A 285 -12.02 10.01 -4.41
CA SER A 285 -12.58 9.96 -5.77
C SER A 285 -11.70 10.65 -6.82
N ILE A 286 -11.67 10.11 -8.04
CA ILE A 286 -11.13 10.81 -9.21
C ILE A 286 -11.99 12.03 -9.58
N ARG A 287 -13.26 12.07 -9.15
CA ARG A 287 -14.22 13.16 -9.36
C ARG A 287 -14.40 13.99 -8.09
N THR A 288 -15.47 14.79 -7.95
CA THR A 288 -15.79 15.46 -6.67
C THR A 288 -16.60 14.51 -5.79
N GLY A 289 -17.71 13.98 -6.33
CA GLY A 289 -18.47 12.91 -5.69
C GLY A 289 -17.86 11.52 -5.86
N TRP A 290 -18.34 10.59 -5.06
CA TRP A 290 -18.07 9.16 -5.14
C TRP A 290 -18.84 8.52 -6.30
N PHE A 291 -20.12 8.81 -6.48
CA PHE A 291 -20.91 8.34 -7.63
C PHE A 291 -20.65 9.19 -8.88
N TRP A 292 -21.08 8.70 -10.04
CA TRP A 292 -20.90 9.42 -11.29
C TRP A 292 -21.98 10.49 -11.46
N HIS A 293 -21.53 11.75 -11.47
CA HIS A 293 -22.34 12.91 -11.83
C HIS A 293 -21.97 13.45 -13.20
N LYS A 294 -22.98 13.74 -14.04
CA LYS A 294 -22.78 14.29 -15.39
C LYS A 294 -22.17 15.69 -15.41
N SER A 295 -22.41 16.46 -14.35
CA SER A 295 -21.88 17.81 -14.13
C SER A 295 -20.38 17.83 -13.80
N GLU A 296 -19.81 16.70 -13.39
CA GLU A 296 -18.45 16.63 -12.87
C GLU A 296 -17.41 16.24 -13.92
N SER A 297 -16.14 16.49 -13.60
CA SER A 297 -14.98 16.14 -14.42
C SER A 297 -13.85 15.62 -13.53
N PRO A 298 -12.97 14.75 -14.04
CA PRO A 298 -11.93 14.14 -13.22
C PRO A 298 -10.85 15.17 -12.82
N LYS A 299 -10.36 15.05 -11.58
CA LYS A 299 -9.24 15.78 -10.97
C LYS A 299 -8.06 15.85 -11.94
N LYS A 300 -7.42 17.03 -12.04
CA LYS A 300 -6.31 17.28 -12.98
C LYS A 300 -5.13 16.36 -12.70
N LEU A 301 -4.31 16.05 -13.71
CA LEU A 301 -3.09 15.25 -13.56
C LEU A 301 -2.19 15.76 -12.41
N SER A 302 -2.01 17.08 -12.28
CA SER A 302 -1.23 17.68 -11.20
C SER A 302 -1.80 17.39 -9.80
N GLN A 303 -3.12 17.30 -9.66
CA GLN A 303 -3.80 16.95 -8.41
C GLN A 303 -3.68 15.45 -8.11
N LEU A 304 -3.76 14.58 -9.12
CA LEU A 304 -3.54 13.14 -8.93
C LEU A 304 -2.09 12.82 -8.57
N LEU A 305 -1.11 13.49 -9.17
CA LEU A 305 0.29 13.40 -8.76
C LEU A 305 0.50 13.94 -7.34
N GLU A 306 -0.15 15.03 -6.96
CA GLU A 306 -0.13 15.52 -5.57
C GLU A 306 -0.70 14.50 -4.60
N ILE A 307 -1.86 13.90 -4.89
CA ILE A 307 -2.45 12.80 -4.11
C ILE A 307 -1.45 11.64 -4.00
N TYR A 308 -0.84 11.18 -5.10
CA TYR A 308 0.14 10.10 -5.10
C TYR A 308 1.36 10.38 -4.18
N TYR A 309 1.93 11.59 -4.24
CA TYR A 309 3.03 11.98 -3.34
C TYR A 309 2.60 12.15 -1.88
N ASN A 310 1.31 12.42 -1.60
CA ASN A 310 0.76 12.51 -0.24
C ASN A 310 0.19 11.18 0.29
N SER A 311 0.09 10.11 -0.53
CA SER A 311 -0.41 8.77 -0.14
C SER A 311 0.69 7.70 -0.28
N VAL A 312 0.91 7.20 -1.50
CA VAL A 312 1.97 6.22 -1.85
C VAL A 312 3.35 6.75 -1.49
N GLY A 313 3.57 8.05 -1.66
CA GLY A 313 4.79 8.74 -1.23
C GLY A 313 4.98 8.83 0.29
N ARG A 314 4.01 8.36 1.10
CA ARG A 314 3.96 8.45 2.55
C ARG A 314 3.43 7.15 3.21
N ASN A 315 3.95 6.00 2.77
CA ASN A 315 3.71 4.70 3.42
C ASN A 315 2.23 4.21 3.40
N CYS A 316 1.43 4.65 2.42
CA CYS A 316 0.02 4.26 2.30
C CYS A 316 -0.27 3.61 0.94
N VAL A 317 -1.40 2.93 0.82
CA VAL A 317 -2.01 2.59 -0.47
C VAL A 317 -3.02 3.68 -0.84
N LEU A 318 -3.15 4.00 -2.12
CA LEU A 318 -4.13 4.92 -2.67
C LEU A 318 -5.33 4.13 -3.22
N LEU A 319 -6.50 4.27 -2.60
CA LEU A 319 -7.77 3.77 -3.12
C LEU A 319 -8.44 4.87 -3.95
N LEU A 320 -8.25 4.82 -5.27
CA LEU A 320 -8.78 5.81 -6.20
C LEU A 320 -10.15 5.37 -6.73
N ASN A 321 -11.22 6.06 -6.33
CA ASN A 321 -12.56 5.78 -6.84
C ASN A 321 -12.77 6.32 -8.27
N VAL A 322 -13.35 5.49 -9.14
CA VAL A 322 -13.59 5.78 -10.56
C VAL A 322 -15.00 5.31 -10.93
N PRO A 323 -16.04 6.15 -10.79
CA PRO A 323 -17.42 5.66 -10.86
C PRO A 323 -17.88 5.43 -12.30
N PRO A 324 -18.46 4.25 -12.62
CA PRO A 324 -19.17 4.03 -13.87
C PRO A 324 -20.39 4.95 -13.99
N ASN A 325 -20.66 5.41 -15.21
CA ASN A 325 -21.79 6.28 -15.53
C ASN A 325 -23.12 5.51 -15.70
N THR A 326 -24.20 6.22 -16.02
CA THR A 326 -25.55 5.64 -16.22
C THR A 326 -25.65 4.62 -17.37
N THR A 327 -24.66 4.56 -18.29
CA THR A 327 -24.61 3.48 -19.30
C THR A 327 -23.98 2.18 -18.76
N GLY A 328 -23.32 2.24 -17.60
CA GLY A 328 -22.57 1.13 -17.00
C GLY A 328 -21.10 1.08 -17.42
N LEU A 329 -20.51 2.19 -17.87
CA LEU A 329 -19.13 2.29 -18.35
C LEU A 329 -18.34 3.37 -17.59
N ILE A 330 -17.04 3.17 -17.41
CA ILE A 330 -16.14 4.25 -16.99
C ILE A 330 -16.05 5.26 -18.14
N SER A 331 -16.25 6.54 -17.85
CA SER A 331 -16.34 7.58 -18.88
C SER A 331 -15.00 7.83 -19.58
N GLU A 332 -15.00 8.09 -20.89
CA GLU A 332 -13.78 8.33 -21.68
C GLU A 332 -12.85 9.42 -21.12
N MET A 333 -13.41 10.46 -20.48
CA MET A 333 -12.63 11.49 -19.78
C MET A 333 -11.82 10.93 -18.61
N ASP A 334 -12.39 9.97 -17.89
CA ASP A 334 -11.81 9.34 -16.70
C ASP A 334 -10.77 8.30 -17.13
N VAL A 335 -11.10 7.48 -18.15
CA VAL A 335 -10.15 6.57 -18.83
C VAL A 335 -8.92 7.34 -19.33
N LYS A 336 -9.13 8.47 -20.02
CA LYS A 336 -8.03 9.32 -20.49
C LYS A 336 -7.19 9.85 -19.33
N ARG A 337 -7.81 10.33 -18.24
CA ARG A 337 -7.09 10.84 -17.07
C ARG A 337 -6.30 9.75 -16.35
N LEU A 338 -6.81 8.52 -16.28
CA LEU A 338 -6.09 7.38 -15.72
C LEU A 338 -4.86 7.01 -16.57
N ARG A 339 -4.99 6.99 -17.90
CA ARG A 339 -3.85 6.80 -18.82
C ARG A 339 -2.80 7.91 -18.69
N GLU A 340 -3.23 9.18 -18.61
CA GLU A 340 -2.36 10.34 -18.34
C GLU A 340 -1.60 10.16 -17.01
N PHE A 341 -2.28 9.68 -15.96
CA PHE A 341 -1.71 9.50 -14.62
C PHE A 341 -0.73 8.32 -14.53
N ARG A 342 -1.08 7.16 -15.10
CA ARG A 342 -0.18 5.99 -15.21
C ARG A 342 1.09 6.35 -15.98
N SER A 343 0.93 6.94 -17.16
CA SER A 343 2.05 7.39 -18.01
C SER A 343 2.96 8.39 -17.29
N ALA A 344 2.40 9.28 -16.47
CA ALA A 344 3.20 10.19 -15.65
C ALA A 344 4.01 9.43 -14.59
N ILE A 345 3.39 8.51 -13.83
CA ILE A 345 4.09 7.67 -12.83
C ILE A 345 5.20 6.85 -13.50
N ASP A 346 4.92 6.19 -14.63
CA ASP A 346 5.94 5.45 -15.39
C ASP A 346 7.10 6.35 -15.81
N SER A 347 6.81 7.53 -16.37
CA SER A 347 7.84 8.49 -16.80
C SER A 347 8.71 8.98 -15.64
N ILE A 348 8.15 9.14 -14.43
CA ILE A 348 8.89 9.55 -13.23
C ILE A 348 9.86 8.44 -12.79
N PHE A 349 9.41 7.18 -12.78
CA PHE A 349 10.13 6.07 -12.13
C PHE A 349 10.88 5.12 -13.09
N VAL A 350 10.73 5.27 -14.42
CA VAL A 350 11.36 4.42 -15.46
C VAL A 350 12.89 4.31 -15.35
N THR A 351 13.56 5.36 -14.86
CA THR A 351 15.01 5.37 -14.64
C THR A 351 15.31 5.64 -13.16
N ASN A 352 16.04 4.72 -12.53
CA ASN A 352 16.69 4.98 -11.25
C ASN A 352 18.14 5.46 -11.49
N LEU A 353 18.39 6.75 -11.33
CA LEU A 353 19.70 7.35 -11.53
C LEU A 353 20.74 6.89 -10.49
N ALA A 354 20.30 6.31 -9.37
CA ALA A 354 21.20 5.75 -8.37
C ALA A 354 21.95 4.50 -8.88
N GLU A 355 21.41 3.78 -9.88
CA GLU A 355 22.07 2.64 -10.54
C GLU A 355 23.38 3.03 -11.27
N LYS A 356 23.58 4.33 -11.54
CA LYS A 356 24.81 4.89 -12.12
C LYS A 356 25.87 5.24 -11.08
N CYS A 357 25.59 5.05 -9.79
CA CYS A 357 26.46 5.45 -8.69
C CYS A 357 27.29 4.29 -8.14
N SER A 358 28.48 4.62 -7.64
CA SER A 358 29.13 3.78 -6.63
C SER A 358 28.53 4.06 -5.26
N ILE A 359 28.25 3.01 -4.46
CA ILE A 359 27.60 3.14 -3.15
C ILE A 359 28.60 2.85 -2.02
N LYS A 360 28.43 3.53 -0.89
CA LYS A 360 29.04 3.22 0.40
C LYS A 360 28.01 3.36 1.52
N ALA A 361 28.27 2.77 2.67
CA ALA A 361 27.56 3.05 3.90
C ALA A 361 28.55 3.29 5.05
N SER A 362 28.08 3.87 6.15
CA SER A 362 28.90 4.07 7.36
C SER A 362 29.43 2.76 7.92
N SER A 363 28.57 1.74 7.96
CA SER A 363 28.91 0.38 8.34
C SER A 363 27.98 -0.63 7.64
N GLN A 364 28.33 -1.91 7.70
CA GLN A 364 27.48 -3.01 7.20
C GLN A 364 27.66 -4.26 8.07
N ARG A 365 26.53 -4.88 8.45
CA ARG A 365 26.49 -6.12 9.22
C ARG A 365 27.21 -7.24 8.49
N GLY A 366 27.98 -8.05 9.22
CA GLY A 366 28.82 -9.12 8.65
C GLY A 366 30.04 -8.66 7.86
N GLY A 367 30.26 -7.35 7.67
CA GLY A 367 31.37 -6.86 6.84
C GLY A 367 31.15 -7.11 5.34
N LYS A 368 32.24 -7.12 4.56
CA LYS A 368 32.16 -7.28 3.10
C LYS A 368 31.90 -8.74 2.74
N GLY A 369 30.79 -9.00 2.04
CA GLY A 369 30.30 -10.36 1.78
C GLY A 369 29.30 -10.88 2.82
N GLY A 370 28.98 -10.10 3.85
CA GLY A 370 28.08 -10.50 4.94
C GLY A 370 26.57 -10.51 4.63
N GLY A 371 26.15 -10.26 3.38
CA GLY A 371 24.75 -10.32 2.95
C GLY A 371 23.86 -9.13 3.32
N PHE A 372 24.43 -8.06 3.89
CA PHE A 372 23.70 -6.84 4.30
C PHE A 372 24.39 -5.54 3.83
N GLY A 373 25.10 -5.62 2.71
CA GLY A 373 25.84 -4.49 2.14
C GLY A 373 24.93 -3.42 1.51
N PRO A 374 25.46 -2.20 1.27
CA PRO A 374 24.72 -1.10 0.65
C PRO A 374 24.26 -1.39 -0.79
N GLU A 375 24.88 -2.35 -1.48
CA GLU A 375 24.48 -2.81 -2.82
C GLU A 375 23.01 -3.24 -2.90
N HIS A 376 22.45 -3.79 -1.82
CA HIS A 376 21.07 -4.29 -1.81
C HIS A 376 20.03 -3.20 -2.01
N VAL A 377 20.31 -1.93 -1.68
CA VAL A 377 19.32 -0.86 -1.87
C VAL A 377 19.07 -0.49 -3.33
N LEU A 378 19.86 -1.05 -4.26
CA LEU A 378 19.66 -0.93 -5.71
C LEU A 378 19.31 -2.26 -6.38
N ASP A 379 19.24 -3.37 -5.63
CA ASP A 379 18.60 -4.56 -6.17
C ASP A 379 17.07 -4.37 -6.22
N ARG A 380 16.40 -5.21 -7.02
CA ARG A 380 14.97 -5.02 -7.33
C ARG A 380 14.05 -5.63 -6.28
N ASP A 381 14.58 -6.29 -5.26
CA ASP A 381 13.80 -6.87 -4.16
C ASP A 381 13.78 -5.90 -2.97
N HIS A 382 12.72 -5.09 -2.92
CA HIS A 382 12.54 -4.12 -1.86
C HIS A 382 11.91 -4.72 -0.56
N LEU A 383 11.87 -6.05 -0.40
CA LEU A 383 11.30 -6.73 0.77
C LEU A 383 12.30 -7.56 1.56
N TRP A 384 13.09 -8.42 0.89
CA TRP A 384 13.88 -9.46 1.55
C TRP A 384 15.39 -9.23 1.52
N THR A 385 15.88 -8.43 0.57
CA THR A 385 17.23 -7.87 0.55
C THR A 385 17.21 -6.44 1.10
N TYR A 386 18.26 -6.09 1.86
CA TYR A 386 18.39 -4.76 2.47
C TYR A 386 19.80 -4.52 2.99
N TRP A 387 20.16 -3.24 3.06
CA TRP A 387 21.29 -2.81 3.87
C TRP A 387 20.93 -2.84 5.35
N ALA A 388 21.87 -3.32 6.18
CA ALA A 388 21.82 -3.19 7.63
C ALA A 388 23.19 -2.75 8.19
N PRO A 389 23.26 -1.73 9.07
CA PRO A 389 24.50 -1.32 9.72
C PRO A 389 25.01 -2.38 10.71
N LYS A 390 26.26 -2.22 11.18
CA LYS A 390 26.86 -3.08 12.21
C LYS A 390 26.15 -2.93 13.55
N ASP A 391 26.22 -3.99 14.36
CA ASP A 391 25.74 -3.98 15.74
C ASP A 391 26.59 -3.07 16.63
N GLY A 392 25.92 -2.34 17.53
CA GLY A 392 26.57 -1.40 18.48
C GLY A 392 27.08 -0.09 17.86
N ASP A 393 26.82 0.15 16.58
CA ASP A 393 27.08 1.41 15.89
C ASP A 393 25.92 2.38 16.20
N ASN A 394 26.10 3.32 17.13
CA ASN A 394 24.95 3.94 17.81
C ASN A 394 24.40 5.25 17.21
N GLU A 395 25.15 6.02 16.42
CA GLU A 395 24.75 7.42 16.11
C GLU A 395 25.00 7.97 14.68
N ASP A 396 25.67 7.25 13.75
CA ASP A 396 25.89 7.74 12.37
C ASP A 396 25.59 6.70 11.29
N HIS A 397 24.32 6.34 11.15
CA HIS A 397 23.83 5.46 10.09
C HIS A 397 23.58 6.23 8.78
N TRP A 398 24.36 5.96 7.74
CA TRP A 398 24.10 6.56 6.41
C TRP A 398 24.46 5.64 5.25
N ILE A 399 23.81 5.89 4.11
CA ILE A 399 24.17 5.38 2.78
C ILE A 399 24.52 6.57 1.89
N GLU A 400 25.62 6.48 1.15
CA GLU A 400 26.13 7.51 0.25
C GLU A 400 26.33 6.96 -1.16
N PHE A 401 25.78 7.68 -2.13
CA PHE A 401 25.91 7.45 -3.55
C PHE A 401 26.88 8.48 -4.12
N LYS A 402 28.00 8.00 -4.66
CA LYS A 402 28.90 8.82 -5.46
C LYS A 402 28.57 8.59 -6.94
N GLY A 403 27.98 9.62 -7.54
CA GLY A 403 27.60 9.67 -8.95
C GLY A 403 28.78 9.90 -9.90
N PRO A 404 28.50 9.96 -11.21
CA PRO A 404 29.52 10.09 -12.24
C PRO A 404 30.06 11.52 -12.37
N VAL A 405 31.03 11.73 -13.27
CA VAL A 405 31.79 12.99 -13.40
C VAL A 405 30.93 14.11 -13.99
N GLU A 406 30.00 13.78 -14.88
CA GLU A 406 28.98 14.69 -15.43
C GLU A 406 27.92 15.11 -14.40
N GLY A 407 27.84 14.41 -13.26
CA GLY A 407 26.85 14.64 -12.21
C GLY A 407 25.45 14.14 -12.55
N LEU A 408 24.58 14.13 -11.54
CA LEU A 408 23.19 13.69 -11.67
C LEU A 408 22.23 14.87 -11.67
N ALA A 409 21.11 14.72 -12.38
CA ALA A 409 19.98 15.64 -12.34
C ALA A 409 18.72 14.90 -11.88
N PHE A 410 18.16 15.27 -10.73
CA PHE A 410 16.99 14.61 -10.12
C PHE A 410 16.21 15.58 -9.24
N ASN A 411 14.93 15.31 -9.02
CA ASN A 411 14.07 16.10 -8.11
C ASN A 411 13.18 15.20 -7.22
N VAL A 412 13.30 13.88 -7.33
CA VAL A 412 12.58 12.90 -6.50
C VAL A 412 13.58 11.91 -5.89
N ILE A 413 13.51 11.71 -4.57
CA ILE A 413 14.22 10.62 -3.87
C ILE A 413 13.19 9.62 -3.35
N ARG A 414 13.38 8.34 -3.65
CA ARG A 414 12.66 7.21 -3.05
C ARG A 414 13.50 6.59 -1.94
N ILE A 415 12.87 6.23 -0.81
CA ILE A 415 13.45 5.42 0.26
C ILE A 415 12.41 4.36 0.67
N GLN A 416 12.84 3.12 0.91
CA GLN A 416 11.98 2.01 1.34
C GLN A 416 12.65 1.21 2.48
N GLU A 417 11.87 0.81 3.48
CA GLU A 417 12.30 -0.10 4.54
C GLU A 417 11.94 -1.56 4.21
N ALA A 418 12.72 -2.50 4.75
CA ALA A 418 12.37 -3.93 4.76
C ALA A 418 11.22 -4.22 5.75
N ILE A 419 10.01 -3.75 5.43
CA ILE A 419 8.86 -3.77 6.37
C ILE A 419 8.41 -5.17 6.80
N GLY A 420 8.81 -6.24 6.10
CA GLY A 420 8.64 -7.63 6.56
C GLY A 420 9.36 -7.92 7.90
N LEU A 421 10.30 -7.07 8.30
CA LEU A 421 10.97 -7.08 9.61
C LEU A 421 10.55 -5.90 10.50
N GLY A 422 9.42 -5.25 10.19
CA GLY A 422 8.82 -4.16 10.94
C GLY A 422 9.35 -2.77 10.56
N GLN A 423 8.53 -1.74 10.77
CA GLN A 423 8.84 -0.34 10.50
C GLN A 423 9.72 0.25 11.61
N ARG A 424 10.79 0.95 11.25
CA ARG A 424 11.88 1.33 12.17
C ARG A 424 12.21 2.81 12.14
N ILE A 425 12.42 3.37 10.95
CA ILE A 425 12.93 4.74 10.78
C ILE A 425 11.92 5.75 11.34
N LYS A 426 12.37 6.58 12.30
CA LYS A 426 11.59 7.67 12.88
C LYS A 426 11.92 9.02 12.24
N ARG A 427 13.20 9.24 11.89
CA ARG A 427 13.70 10.43 11.19
C ARG A 427 14.89 10.14 10.31
N HIS A 428 15.00 10.92 9.23
CA HIS A 428 16.10 10.87 8.28
C HIS A 428 16.33 12.23 7.61
N GLU A 429 17.53 12.40 7.05
CA GLU A 429 17.99 13.60 6.37
C GLU A 429 18.66 13.24 5.03
N ILE A 430 18.50 14.11 4.04
CA ILE A 430 19.01 13.92 2.68
C ILE A 430 19.96 15.07 2.36
N TYR A 431 21.19 14.73 2.01
CA TYR A 431 22.25 15.67 1.65
C TYR A 431 22.70 15.47 0.20
N VAL A 432 22.96 16.57 -0.49
CA VAL A 432 23.55 16.59 -1.83
C VAL A 432 24.77 17.49 -1.82
N ASN A 433 25.92 16.98 -2.24
CA ASN A 433 27.21 17.66 -2.23
C ASN A 433 27.50 18.37 -0.87
N GLY A 434 27.04 17.79 0.25
CA GLY A 434 27.15 18.33 1.61
C GLY A 434 26.02 19.29 2.07
N LYS A 435 25.19 19.83 1.17
CA LYS A 435 24.01 20.65 1.52
C LYS A 435 22.82 19.75 1.85
N ARG A 436 22.14 19.95 2.99
CA ARG A 436 20.86 19.27 3.28
C ARG A 436 19.78 19.79 2.32
N VAL A 437 19.16 18.90 1.54
CA VAL A 437 18.10 19.23 0.55
C VAL A 437 16.71 18.81 1.00
N ALA A 438 16.61 17.81 1.89
CA ALA A 438 15.34 17.39 2.49
C ALA A 438 15.59 16.75 3.87
N ASN A 439 14.52 16.64 4.65
CA ASN A 439 14.43 15.79 5.84
C ASN A 439 13.04 15.14 5.89
N GLY A 440 12.89 14.11 6.71
CA GLY A 440 11.64 13.38 6.85
C GLY A 440 11.54 12.65 8.18
N THR A 441 10.35 12.15 8.47
CA THR A 441 10.06 11.32 9.63
C THR A 441 10.11 9.84 9.25
N THR A 442 8.96 9.16 9.20
CA THR A 442 8.80 7.75 8.85
C THR A 442 9.15 7.47 7.39
N VAL A 443 9.65 6.27 7.12
CA VAL A 443 9.82 5.74 5.76
C VAL A 443 8.77 4.67 5.45
N GLY A 444 8.76 3.57 6.19
CA GLY A 444 7.88 2.43 5.94
C GLY A 444 8.09 1.79 4.57
N TYR A 445 7.01 1.31 3.95
CA TYR A 445 7.05 0.66 2.63
C TYR A 445 7.65 1.55 1.55
N LYS A 446 7.25 2.83 1.52
CA LYS A 446 7.78 3.83 0.59
C LYS A 446 7.63 5.25 1.11
N ARG A 447 8.74 5.99 1.04
CA ARG A 447 8.80 7.45 1.15
C ARG A 447 9.26 8.04 -0.17
N LEU A 448 8.54 9.07 -0.64
CA LEU A 448 8.94 9.90 -1.78
C LEU A 448 9.17 11.33 -1.32
N HIS A 449 10.36 11.87 -1.62
CA HIS A 449 10.70 13.28 -1.41
C HIS A 449 10.78 13.99 -2.75
N ARG A 450 9.76 14.77 -3.09
CA ARG A 450 9.79 15.70 -4.23
C ARG A 450 10.39 17.02 -3.78
N LEU A 451 11.57 17.36 -4.29
CA LEU A 451 12.37 18.52 -3.86
C LEU A 451 11.79 19.84 -4.40
N GLN A 452 11.81 20.89 -3.58
CA GLN A 452 11.38 22.24 -4.00
C GLN A 452 12.38 22.88 -4.98
N GLU A 453 13.69 22.64 -4.77
CA GLU A 453 14.73 22.96 -5.74
C GLU A 453 15.19 21.65 -6.39
N GLY A 454 15.02 21.53 -7.70
CA GLY A 454 15.57 20.40 -8.46
C GLY A 454 17.10 20.41 -8.40
N VAL A 455 17.70 19.23 -8.30
CA VAL A 455 19.16 19.06 -8.23
C VAL A 455 19.71 18.90 -9.64
N ALA A 456 20.77 19.64 -9.96
CA ALA A 456 21.60 19.45 -11.14
C ALA A 456 23.08 19.42 -10.71
N GLY A 457 23.88 18.52 -11.29
CA GLY A 457 25.30 18.37 -10.92
C GLY A 457 25.53 17.71 -9.56
N ALA A 458 24.66 16.77 -9.14
CA ALA A 458 24.92 15.98 -7.94
C ALA A 458 26.05 14.96 -8.18
N HIS A 459 27.12 15.03 -7.39
CA HIS A 459 28.19 14.04 -7.38
C HIS A 459 28.18 13.17 -6.13
N ILE A 460 27.64 13.69 -5.02
CA ILE A 460 27.47 12.95 -3.76
C ILE A 460 26.03 13.14 -3.28
N VAL A 461 25.32 12.04 -3.02
CA VAL A 461 24.00 12.04 -2.38
C VAL A 461 24.07 11.13 -1.16
N ARG A 462 23.77 11.65 0.03
CA ARG A 462 23.80 10.89 1.28
C ARG A 462 22.42 10.88 1.95
N ILE A 463 21.93 9.69 2.27
CA ILE A 463 20.76 9.47 3.12
C ILE A 463 21.28 9.12 4.51
N LYS A 464 21.01 9.97 5.51
CA LYS A 464 21.37 9.74 6.92
C LYS A 464 20.11 9.43 7.73
N ILE A 465 20.14 8.35 8.50
CA ILE A 465 19.10 8.01 9.47
C ILE A 465 19.49 8.62 10.81
N THR A 466 18.63 9.47 11.37
CA THR A 466 18.91 10.23 12.60
C THR A 466 18.16 9.71 13.81
N GLU A 467 17.00 9.06 13.62
CA GLU A 467 16.27 8.38 14.69
C GLU A 467 15.60 7.11 14.16
N SER A 468 15.56 6.04 14.97
CA SER A 468 14.93 4.76 14.63
C SER A 468 14.37 4.03 15.87
N ARG A 469 13.53 3.00 15.69
CA ARG A 469 13.07 2.04 16.73
C ARG A 469 14.10 0.94 17.01
N GLY A 470 15.13 0.80 16.17
CA GLY A 470 16.27 -0.13 16.28
C GLY A 470 17.21 0.04 15.09
N LEU A 471 18.06 -0.94 14.76
CA LEU A 471 18.90 -0.86 13.56
C LEU A 471 18.04 -0.63 12.31
N PRO A 472 18.27 0.45 11.54
CA PRO A 472 17.49 0.75 10.34
C PRO A 472 17.81 -0.26 9.24
N LEU A 473 16.77 -0.72 8.53
CA LEU A 473 16.88 -1.63 7.39
C LEU A 473 16.34 -0.91 6.17
N ILE A 474 17.21 -0.61 5.21
CA ILE A 474 16.82 0.07 3.97
C ILE A 474 16.86 -0.97 2.86
N SER A 475 15.71 -1.27 2.27
CA SER A 475 15.59 -2.24 1.18
C SER A 475 15.69 -1.59 -0.20
N SER A 476 15.36 -0.30 -0.33
CA SER A 476 15.57 0.38 -1.61
C SER A 476 15.77 1.90 -1.50
N ILE A 477 16.64 2.43 -2.36
CA ILE A 477 16.79 3.87 -2.60
C ILE A 477 16.71 4.14 -4.11
N GLY A 478 16.01 5.20 -4.48
CA GLY A 478 15.89 5.63 -5.88
C GLY A 478 16.14 7.12 -6.05
N LEU A 479 16.82 7.51 -7.12
CA LEU A 479 16.97 8.90 -7.57
C LEU A 479 16.28 9.07 -8.91
N HIS A 480 15.25 9.91 -8.95
CA HIS A 480 14.29 9.99 -10.04
C HIS A 480 14.03 11.44 -10.46
N PHE A 481 13.51 11.63 -11.68
CA PHE A 481 13.18 12.95 -12.21
C PHE A 481 11.70 12.99 -12.60
N ASP A 482 10.93 13.82 -11.90
CA ASP A 482 9.55 14.18 -12.20
C ASP A 482 9.52 15.39 -13.16
N PRO A 483 9.23 15.19 -14.46
CA PRO A 483 9.18 16.28 -15.43
C PRO A 483 7.91 17.13 -15.31
N PHE A 484 6.92 16.70 -14.52
CA PHE A 484 5.66 17.42 -14.28
C PHE A 484 5.76 18.36 -13.06
N TRP A 485 6.88 18.32 -12.33
CA TRP A 485 7.11 19.18 -11.18
C TRP A 485 7.74 20.51 -11.56
N HIS A 486 6.92 21.56 -11.47
CA HIS A 486 7.31 22.95 -11.68
C HIS A 486 6.96 23.76 -10.42
N PRO A 487 7.84 23.74 -9.40
CA PRO A 487 7.67 24.58 -8.21
C PRO A 487 7.67 26.07 -8.61
N LYS A 488 6.91 26.87 -7.86
CA LYS A 488 6.71 28.31 -8.12
C LYS A 488 7.79 29.18 -7.48
#